data_AF-A0A397ZQM9-F1
#
_entry.id   AF-A0A397ZQM9-F1
#
_cell.length_a   1.000
_cell.length_b   1.000
_cell.length_c   1.000
_cell.angle_alpha   90.00
_cell.angle_beta   90.00
_cell.angle_gamma   90.00
#
_symmetry.space_group_name_H-M   'P 1'
#
loop_
_entity.id
_entity.type
_entity.pdbx_description
1 polymer ?
#
loop_
_entity_poly.entity_id
_entity_poly.type
_entity_poly.pdbx_seq_one_letter_code
_entity_poly.pdbx_strand_id
1 'polypeptide(L)'
;MSLALQAIQIRYGLPHKSTLYRQFLTSEVSRINYYGYRLYRALPFLYELRCVLDWSCTATSLTMYDWLKLEDVNASLYLVKCDTVLNRATHKHGERQTKMTKCCNGICLFFILLCVIWAPMLMYSSGNPTNIANPIKDASVQIDIKTAGGKLTLYQTTLCERISGDNIDLGLDLGSQSFLPTYNKNDIQLICCQADASVLWLVPDTVVTRFIQSLDWDTDMDITFSWLLNRDRPKGKETVKYERSVDPQDLPKRSDVQMVLNGSMDGFRVHNLYPKFFRVTGSGDVRSFEDQTDEVSADILMNHADTKWWWSFHNLKASENISACEGMDGPVAIIMSEETPPQGFLGDTLSKFSIWGLYITFVLAVGRFIRLQCSDLRMRIPYENLPSCDRLIAICEDLYAARAEGELGVEEVLYWTLVKIYRSPHMLLEYTKLDYDA
;
A
#
# COMPACT_ATOMS: atom_id res chain seq x y z
N MET A 1 3.91 -31.18 -21.65
CA MET A 1 5.35 -31.00 -21.90
C MET A 1 6.23 -31.67 -20.84
N SER A 2 6.08 -31.35 -19.54
CA SER A 2 6.85 -31.99 -18.45
C SER A 2 6.78 -33.53 -18.45
N LEU A 3 5.58 -34.11 -18.53
CA LEU A 3 5.38 -35.57 -18.60
C LEU A 3 6.07 -36.22 -19.81
N ALA A 4 6.13 -35.52 -20.95
CA ALA A 4 6.80 -36.02 -22.15
C ALA A 4 8.32 -36.08 -21.95
N LEU A 5 8.91 -35.07 -21.29
CA LEU A 5 10.33 -35.05 -20.95
C LEU A 5 10.68 -36.15 -19.94
N GLN A 6 9.81 -36.40 -18.95
CA GLN A 6 10.00 -37.50 -18.00
C GLN A 6 9.93 -38.87 -18.68
N ALA A 7 8.96 -39.08 -19.59
CA ALA A 7 8.85 -40.31 -20.36
C ALA A 7 10.09 -40.56 -21.24
N ILE A 8 10.64 -39.50 -21.85
CA ILE A 8 11.89 -39.55 -22.60
C ILE A 8 13.06 -39.93 -21.67
N GLN A 9 13.16 -39.32 -20.49
CA GLN A 9 14.21 -39.63 -19.52
C GLN A 9 14.15 -41.09 -19.04
N ILE A 10 12.96 -41.63 -18.76
CA ILE A 10 12.78 -43.03 -18.40
C ILE A 10 13.19 -43.95 -19.57
N ARG A 11 12.89 -43.57 -20.82
CA ARG A 11 13.24 -44.36 -22.01
C ARG A 11 14.74 -44.43 -22.27
N TYR A 12 15.47 -43.33 -22.10
CA TYR A 12 16.92 -43.26 -22.38
C TYR A 12 17.79 -43.59 -21.17
N GLY A 13 17.20 -43.68 -19.97
CA GLY A 13 17.90 -44.01 -18.73
C GLY A 13 18.59 -42.79 -18.09
N LEU A 14 19.11 -43.00 -16.88
CA LEU A 14 19.86 -41.99 -16.14
C LEU A 14 21.36 -42.12 -16.48
N PRO A 15 22.05 -41.00 -16.79
CA PRO A 15 23.50 -41.02 -16.99
C PRO A 15 24.25 -41.40 -15.70
N HIS A 16 25.53 -41.75 -15.86
CA HIS A 16 26.39 -42.16 -14.74
C HIS A 16 26.40 -41.11 -13.61
N LYS A 17 26.50 -41.56 -12.36
CA LYS A 17 26.34 -40.72 -11.15
C LYS A 17 27.29 -39.51 -11.10
N SER A 18 28.48 -39.62 -11.68
CA SER A 18 29.47 -38.55 -11.75
C SER A 18 28.98 -37.34 -12.56
N THR A 19 28.15 -37.55 -13.59
CA THR A 19 27.56 -36.47 -14.39
C THR A 19 26.40 -35.76 -13.68
N LEU A 20 25.87 -36.36 -12.61
CA LEU A 20 24.69 -35.88 -11.87
C LEU A 20 25.02 -34.75 -10.89
N TYR A 21 26.27 -34.72 -10.39
CA TYR A 21 26.76 -33.66 -9.50
C TYR A 21 27.21 -32.39 -10.24
N ARG A 22 27.42 -32.46 -11.56
CA ARG A 22 27.81 -31.30 -12.37
C ARG A 22 26.59 -30.44 -12.69
N GLN A 23 26.59 -29.20 -12.21
CA GLN A 23 25.49 -28.27 -12.48
C GLN A 23 25.48 -27.84 -13.95
N PHE A 24 24.32 -27.91 -14.60
CA PHE A 24 24.15 -27.55 -16.01
C PHE A 24 24.68 -26.15 -16.34
N LEU A 25 24.36 -25.15 -15.50
CA LEU A 25 24.77 -23.77 -15.70
C LEU A 25 26.27 -23.54 -15.51
N THR A 26 26.97 -24.40 -14.75
CA THR A 26 28.42 -24.28 -14.53
C THR A 26 29.24 -25.15 -15.48
N SER A 27 28.59 -25.81 -16.45
CA SER A 27 29.23 -26.76 -17.35
C SER A 27 30.23 -26.10 -18.31
N GLU A 28 29.93 -24.91 -18.81
CA GLU A 28 30.78 -24.19 -19.77
C GLU A 28 31.00 -22.74 -19.35
N VAL A 29 32.17 -22.20 -19.70
CA VAL A 29 32.49 -20.78 -19.51
C VAL A 29 31.96 -20.00 -20.71
N SER A 30 30.76 -19.46 -20.58
CA SER A 30 30.13 -18.60 -21.60
C SER A 30 29.48 -17.38 -20.96
N ARG A 31 29.30 -16.29 -21.72
CA ARG A 31 28.60 -15.09 -21.21
C ARG A 31 27.16 -15.40 -20.80
N ILE A 32 26.48 -16.29 -21.55
CA ILE A 32 25.10 -16.70 -21.27
C ILE A 32 25.04 -17.46 -19.94
N ASN A 33 25.93 -18.42 -19.75
CA ASN A 33 26.00 -19.19 -18.51
C ASN A 33 26.38 -18.30 -17.32
N TYR A 34 27.31 -17.35 -17.50
CA TYR A 34 27.70 -16.39 -16.46
C TYR A 34 26.51 -15.54 -15.98
N TYR A 35 25.78 -14.88 -16.89
CA TYR A 35 24.62 -14.07 -16.52
C TYR A 35 23.44 -14.93 -16.02
N GLY A 36 23.20 -16.09 -16.63
CA GLY A 36 22.17 -17.03 -16.21
C GLY A 36 22.42 -17.58 -14.81
N TYR A 37 23.66 -17.94 -14.48
CA TYR A 37 24.05 -18.40 -13.16
C TYR A 37 23.94 -17.30 -12.11
N ARG A 38 24.33 -16.06 -12.46
CA ARG A 38 24.16 -14.91 -11.58
C ARG A 38 22.69 -14.60 -11.31
N LEU A 39 21.81 -14.74 -12.31
CA LEU A 39 20.35 -14.62 -12.14
C LEU A 39 19.79 -15.76 -11.27
N TYR A 40 20.21 -17.00 -11.51
CA TYR A 40 19.83 -18.17 -10.71
C TYR A 40 20.15 -17.95 -9.22
N ARG A 41 21.34 -17.41 -8.90
CA ARG A 41 21.71 -17.06 -7.51
C ARG A 41 21.00 -15.82 -6.95
N ALA A 42 20.51 -14.92 -7.81
CA ALA A 42 19.80 -13.72 -7.38
C ALA A 42 18.33 -13.99 -7.03
N LEU A 43 17.76 -15.10 -7.53
CA LEU A 43 16.40 -15.52 -7.21
C LEU A 43 16.32 -16.03 -5.76
N PRO A 44 15.40 -15.48 -4.94
CA PRO A 44 15.30 -15.86 -3.53
C PRO A 44 14.87 -17.33 -3.38
N PHE A 45 15.45 -18.01 -2.40
CA PHE A 45 15.18 -19.41 -2.01
C PHE A 45 15.58 -20.49 -3.02
N LEU A 46 15.77 -20.14 -4.29
CA LEU A 46 15.95 -21.12 -5.35
C LEU A 46 17.31 -21.85 -5.24
N TYR A 47 18.38 -21.13 -4.91
CA TYR A 47 19.70 -21.71 -4.68
C TYR A 47 19.74 -22.51 -3.36
N GLU A 48 19.16 -21.95 -2.31
CA GLU A 48 19.17 -22.54 -0.97
C GLU A 48 18.37 -23.84 -0.93
N LEU A 49 17.15 -23.85 -1.48
CA LEU A 49 16.31 -25.05 -1.53
C LEU A 49 17.00 -26.17 -2.30
N ARG A 50 17.68 -25.85 -3.41
CA ARG A 50 18.44 -26.83 -4.18
C ARG A 50 19.57 -27.43 -3.34
N CYS A 51 20.37 -26.60 -2.64
CA CYS A 51 21.47 -27.10 -1.81
C CYS A 51 20.97 -28.00 -0.67
N VAL A 52 19.86 -27.63 -0.02
CA VAL A 52 19.27 -28.42 1.07
C VAL A 52 18.69 -29.74 0.56
N LEU A 53 18.02 -29.72 -0.58
CA LEU A 53 17.47 -30.92 -1.21
C LEU A 53 18.59 -31.88 -1.63
N ASP A 54 19.63 -31.37 -2.30
CA ASP A 54 20.78 -32.18 -2.73
C ASP A 54 21.48 -32.82 -1.53
N TRP A 55 21.71 -32.07 -0.44
CA TRP A 55 22.27 -32.62 0.81
C TRP A 55 21.37 -33.69 1.43
N SER A 56 20.06 -33.48 1.46
CA SER A 56 19.11 -34.43 2.07
C SER A 56 19.00 -35.75 1.29
N CYS A 57 19.25 -35.72 -0.02
CA CYS A 57 19.08 -36.86 -0.91
C CYS A 57 20.40 -37.55 -1.31
N THR A 58 21.55 -37.04 -0.87
CA THR A 58 22.87 -37.61 -1.20
C THR A 58 23.54 -38.21 0.03
N ALA A 59 24.23 -39.32 -0.15
CA ALA A 59 25.07 -39.88 0.91
C ALA A 59 26.40 -39.12 0.92
N THR A 60 26.71 -38.42 2.01
CA THR A 60 27.91 -37.61 2.20
C THR A 60 28.40 -37.72 3.64
N SER A 61 29.70 -37.55 3.88
CA SER A 61 30.27 -37.41 5.23
C SER A 61 30.12 -35.99 5.79
N LEU A 62 29.75 -35.01 4.96
CA LEU A 62 29.72 -33.60 5.35
C LEU A 62 28.45 -33.22 6.12
N THR A 63 28.61 -32.35 7.11
CA THR A 63 27.47 -31.71 7.77
C THR A 63 26.74 -30.77 6.81
N MET A 64 25.49 -30.44 7.09
CA MET A 64 24.71 -29.51 6.27
C MET A 64 25.41 -28.15 6.08
N TYR A 65 26.01 -27.60 7.15
CA TYR A 65 26.73 -26.33 7.06
C TYR A 65 28.01 -26.45 6.23
N ASP A 66 28.70 -27.57 6.32
CA ASP A 66 29.92 -27.81 5.57
C ASP A 66 29.63 -28.03 4.08
N TRP A 67 28.52 -28.69 3.77
CA TRP A 67 27.95 -28.77 2.42
C TRP A 67 27.62 -27.38 1.85
N LEU A 68 26.91 -26.54 2.62
CA LEU A 68 26.59 -25.18 2.19
C LEU A 68 27.84 -24.33 1.93
N LYS A 69 28.89 -24.47 2.75
CA LYS A 69 30.18 -23.79 2.52
C LYS A 69 30.85 -24.28 1.23
N LEU A 70 30.86 -25.59 0.99
CA LEU A 70 31.45 -26.17 -0.22
C LEU A 70 30.74 -25.66 -1.48
N GLU A 71 29.40 -25.68 -1.49
CA GLU A 71 28.61 -25.20 -2.63
C GLU A 71 28.81 -23.69 -2.87
N ASP A 72 28.92 -22.88 -1.80
CA ASP A 72 29.18 -21.44 -1.95
C ASP A 72 30.60 -21.16 -2.46
N VAL A 73 31.60 -21.94 -2.01
CA VAL A 73 32.98 -21.89 -2.52
C VAL A 73 33.01 -22.23 -4.01
N ASN A 74 32.43 -23.35 -4.42
CA ASN A 74 32.38 -23.77 -5.82
C ASN A 74 31.64 -22.75 -6.69
N ALA A 75 30.49 -22.24 -6.23
CA ALA A 75 29.72 -21.21 -6.90
C ALA A 75 30.52 -19.91 -7.11
N SER A 76 31.30 -19.52 -6.10
CA SER A 76 32.15 -18.33 -6.15
C SER A 76 33.35 -18.53 -7.09
N LEU A 77 34.01 -19.69 -7.03
CA LEU A 77 35.12 -20.04 -7.94
C LEU A 77 34.67 -20.06 -9.40
N TYR A 78 33.48 -20.59 -9.70
CA TYR A 78 32.93 -20.55 -11.06
C TYR A 78 32.73 -19.11 -11.56
N LEU A 79 32.13 -18.24 -10.74
CA LEU A 79 31.94 -16.83 -11.10
C LEU A 79 33.26 -16.10 -11.33
N VAL A 80 34.27 -16.35 -10.49
CA VAL A 80 35.61 -15.79 -10.65
C VAL A 80 36.27 -16.31 -11.92
N LYS A 81 36.20 -17.62 -12.21
CA LYS A 81 36.72 -18.21 -13.46
C LYS A 81 36.09 -17.58 -14.69
N CYS A 82 34.76 -17.41 -14.70
CA CYS A 82 34.08 -16.71 -15.78
C CYS A 82 34.53 -15.26 -15.93
N ASP A 83 34.67 -14.50 -14.83
CA ASP A 83 35.15 -13.11 -14.89
C ASP A 83 36.59 -13.02 -15.40
N THR A 84 37.48 -13.89 -14.91
CA THR A 84 38.88 -13.93 -15.33
C THR A 84 39.01 -14.25 -16.80
N VAL A 85 38.28 -15.24 -17.32
CA VAL A 85 38.35 -15.66 -18.73
C VAL A 85 37.61 -14.70 -19.67
N LEU A 86 36.41 -14.23 -19.31
CA LEU A 86 35.57 -13.44 -20.22
C LEU A 86 35.86 -11.94 -20.18
N ASN A 87 36.20 -11.40 -19.01
CA ASN A 87 36.39 -9.96 -18.82
C ASN A 87 37.88 -9.63 -18.68
N ARG A 88 38.58 -10.22 -17.71
CA ARG A 88 39.97 -9.83 -17.39
C ARG A 88 40.96 -10.21 -18.49
N ALA A 89 40.85 -11.41 -19.07
CA ALA A 89 41.75 -11.86 -20.14
C ALA A 89 41.68 -10.97 -21.40
N THR A 90 40.52 -10.36 -21.66
CA THR A 90 40.33 -9.48 -22.82
C THR A 90 40.77 -8.03 -22.57
N HIS A 91 40.90 -7.61 -21.32
CA HIS A 91 41.11 -6.21 -20.94
C HIS A 91 42.59 -5.92 -20.67
N LYS A 92 43.20 -5.00 -21.42
CA LYS A 92 44.60 -4.60 -21.19
C LYS A 92 44.71 -3.67 -19.97
N HIS A 93 45.75 -3.84 -19.17
CA HIS A 93 45.99 -2.96 -18.02
C HIS A 93 46.18 -1.50 -18.49
N GLY A 94 45.47 -0.57 -17.85
CA GLY A 94 45.48 0.85 -18.19
C GLY A 94 44.49 1.26 -19.30
N GLU A 95 43.79 0.32 -19.94
CA GLU A 95 42.79 0.63 -20.96
C GLU A 95 41.53 1.25 -20.35
N ARG A 96 40.90 2.18 -21.10
CA ARG A 96 39.65 2.81 -20.67
C ARG A 96 38.50 1.81 -20.77
N GLN A 97 37.71 1.71 -19.70
CA GLN A 97 36.47 0.93 -19.71
C GLN A 97 35.53 1.36 -20.84
N THR A 98 34.93 0.38 -21.51
CA THR A 98 34.06 0.63 -22.68
C THR A 98 32.85 1.48 -22.29
N LYS A 99 32.38 2.32 -23.22
CA LYS A 99 31.18 3.15 -23.02
C LYS A 99 29.94 2.29 -22.71
N MET A 100 29.83 1.11 -23.32
CA MET A 100 28.71 0.19 -23.12
C MET A 100 28.68 -0.38 -21.70
N THR A 101 29.83 -0.80 -21.15
CA THR A 101 29.90 -1.30 -19.77
C THR A 101 29.54 -0.21 -18.76
N LYS A 102 30.00 1.04 -18.97
CA LYS A 102 29.64 2.17 -18.11
C LYS A 102 28.15 2.50 -18.18
N CYS A 103 27.56 2.46 -19.37
CA CYS A 103 26.13 2.67 -19.57
C CYS A 103 25.32 1.57 -18.87
N CYS A 104 25.63 0.31 -19.14
CA CYS A 104 24.87 -0.82 -18.60
C CYS A 104 24.98 -0.95 -17.08
N ASN A 105 26.16 -0.75 -16.50
CA ASN A 105 26.33 -0.93 -15.05
C ASN A 105 26.02 0.35 -14.25
N GLY A 106 26.43 1.51 -14.76
CA GLY A 106 26.26 2.79 -14.04
C GLY A 106 24.91 3.43 -14.31
N ILE A 107 24.59 3.67 -15.58
CA ILE A 107 23.39 4.39 -15.97
C ILE A 107 22.13 3.56 -15.68
N CYS A 108 22.14 2.24 -15.94
CA CYS A 108 21.00 1.40 -15.58
C CYS A 108 20.78 1.36 -14.06
N LEU A 109 21.84 1.26 -13.24
CA LEU A 109 21.70 1.27 -11.78
C LEU A 109 21.13 2.61 -11.28
N PHE A 110 21.55 3.73 -11.88
CA PHE A 110 20.97 5.05 -11.60
C PHE A 110 19.47 5.10 -11.93
N PHE A 111 19.06 4.62 -13.10
CA PHE A 111 17.64 4.58 -13.47
C PHE A 111 16.84 3.61 -12.59
N ILE A 112 17.40 2.47 -12.19
CA ILE A 112 16.76 1.56 -11.25
C ILE A 112 16.51 2.28 -9.91
N LEU A 113 17.50 2.98 -9.36
CA LEU A 113 17.34 3.77 -8.14
C LEU A 113 16.27 4.86 -8.29
N LEU A 114 16.27 5.57 -9.42
CA LEU A 114 15.27 6.59 -9.71
C LEU A 114 13.87 5.98 -9.78
N CYS A 115 13.69 4.85 -10.48
CA CYS A 115 12.44 4.11 -10.52
C CYS A 115 11.99 3.66 -9.13
N VAL A 116 12.88 3.15 -8.28
CA VAL A 116 12.53 2.74 -6.90
C VAL A 116 12.01 3.92 -6.07
N ILE A 117 12.57 5.11 -6.27
CA ILE A 117 12.16 6.32 -5.53
C ILE A 117 10.88 6.94 -6.12
N TRP A 118 10.71 6.92 -7.45
CA TRP A 118 9.64 7.65 -8.14
C TRP A 118 8.43 6.79 -8.47
N ALA A 119 8.59 5.50 -8.77
CA ALA A 119 7.46 4.64 -9.17
C ALA A 119 6.36 4.57 -8.10
N PRO A 120 6.67 4.46 -6.79
CA PRO A 120 5.64 4.54 -5.77
C PRO A 120 4.90 5.88 -5.77
N MET A 121 5.60 7.01 -5.95
CA MET A 121 4.95 8.33 -5.99
C MET A 121 4.00 8.46 -7.19
N LEU A 122 4.39 7.93 -8.35
CA LEU A 122 3.55 7.95 -9.56
C LEU A 122 2.29 7.11 -9.39
N MET A 123 2.36 5.97 -8.70
CA MET A 123 1.18 5.13 -8.43
C MET A 123 0.14 5.82 -7.55
N TYR A 124 0.56 6.71 -6.65
CA TYR A 124 -0.32 7.44 -5.73
C TYR A 124 -0.70 8.85 -6.19
N SER A 125 -0.21 9.28 -7.36
CA SER A 125 -0.63 10.56 -7.93
C SER A 125 -2.12 10.52 -8.24
N SER A 126 -2.84 11.60 -7.92
CA SER A 126 -4.25 11.78 -8.29
C SER A 126 -4.46 11.77 -9.80
N GLY A 127 -3.41 11.97 -10.60
CA GLY A 127 -3.42 11.84 -12.06
C GLY A 127 -3.18 10.41 -12.57
N ASN A 128 -3.29 9.38 -11.73
CA ASN A 128 -3.16 8.00 -12.17
C ASN A 128 -4.43 7.56 -12.93
N PRO A 129 -4.36 7.22 -14.24
CA PRO A 129 -5.52 6.87 -15.05
C PRO A 129 -6.20 5.55 -14.64
N THR A 130 -5.63 4.82 -13.69
CA THR A 130 -6.22 3.58 -13.14
C THR A 130 -7.11 3.82 -11.92
N ASN A 131 -7.18 5.06 -11.43
CA ASN A 131 -8.07 5.41 -10.34
C ASN A 131 -9.53 5.29 -10.78
N ILE A 132 -10.39 4.89 -9.85
CA ILE A 132 -11.81 4.64 -10.10
C ILE A 132 -12.63 5.54 -9.16
N ALA A 133 -13.71 6.09 -9.70
CA ALA A 133 -14.70 6.82 -8.93
C ALA A 133 -15.23 5.99 -7.75
N ASN A 134 -15.38 6.64 -6.59
CA ASN A 134 -15.79 5.98 -5.34
C ASN A 134 -17.04 6.65 -4.78
N PRO A 135 -18.23 6.41 -5.37
CA PRO A 135 -19.44 7.08 -4.97
C PRO A 135 -19.93 6.67 -3.58
N ILE A 136 -20.68 7.58 -2.96
CA ILE A 136 -21.36 7.34 -1.69
C ILE A 136 -22.51 6.37 -1.94
N LYS A 137 -22.68 5.38 -1.06
CA LYS A 137 -23.77 4.41 -1.11
C LYS A 137 -24.95 4.85 -0.25
N ASP A 138 -24.65 5.17 1.01
CA ASP A 138 -25.64 5.56 1.99
C ASP A 138 -25.18 6.85 2.67
N ALA A 139 -26.13 7.69 3.02
CA ALA A 139 -25.90 8.87 3.84
C ALA A 139 -26.93 8.93 4.95
N SER A 140 -26.50 9.46 6.09
CA SER A 140 -27.40 9.79 7.18
C SER A 140 -26.97 11.08 7.84
N VAL A 141 -27.95 11.78 8.38
CA VAL A 141 -27.80 13.07 9.05
C VAL A 141 -28.25 12.91 10.48
N GLN A 142 -27.52 13.55 11.38
CA GLN A 142 -27.88 13.62 12.79
C GLN A 142 -27.60 15.03 13.32
N ILE A 143 -28.58 15.61 14.00
CA ILE A 143 -28.50 16.89 14.70
C ILE A 143 -28.72 16.62 16.17
N ASP A 144 -27.75 17.03 16.97
CA ASP A 144 -27.80 16.89 18.41
C ASP A 144 -27.68 18.25 19.08
N ILE A 145 -28.40 18.41 20.18
CA ILE A 145 -28.27 19.53 21.09
C ILE A 145 -27.57 19.07 22.37
N LYS A 146 -26.63 19.87 22.85
CA LYS A 146 -25.82 19.60 24.03
C LYS A 146 -25.89 20.77 25.00
N THR A 147 -26.00 20.43 26.27
CA THR A 147 -25.87 21.34 27.43
C THR A 147 -24.97 20.68 28.48
N ALA A 148 -24.66 21.37 29.57
CA ALA A 148 -24.00 20.79 30.74
C ALA A 148 -24.78 19.63 31.36
N GLY A 149 -26.10 19.59 31.14
CA GLY A 149 -26.98 18.52 31.64
C GLY A 149 -26.96 17.24 30.80
N GLY A 150 -26.44 17.28 29.56
CA GLY A 150 -26.37 16.12 28.69
C GLY A 150 -26.52 16.46 27.20
N LYS A 151 -26.74 15.42 26.39
CA LYS A 151 -26.89 15.53 24.93
C LYS A 151 -28.19 14.85 24.51
N LEU A 152 -28.98 15.52 23.66
CA LEU A 152 -30.20 14.97 23.06
C LEU A 152 -30.10 15.01 21.53
N THR A 153 -30.53 13.92 20.90
CA THR A 153 -30.71 13.82 19.45
C THR A 153 -32.04 14.46 19.09
N LEU A 154 -32.02 15.54 18.30
CA LEU A 154 -33.24 16.18 17.82
C LEU A 154 -33.69 15.49 16.53
N TYR A 155 -32.85 15.56 15.51
CA TYR A 155 -33.20 15.09 14.18
C TYR A 155 -32.23 14.01 13.73
N GLN A 156 -32.77 12.91 13.20
CA GLN A 156 -31.98 11.87 12.56
C GLN A 156 -32.74 11.31 11.37
N THR A 157 -32.10 11.28 10.20
CA THR A 157 -32.64 10.61 9.02
C THR A 157 -31.59 9.72 8.36
N THR A 158 -32.04 8.56 7.91
CA THR A 158 -31.29 7.62 7.10
C THR A 158 -31.85 7.53 5.67
N LEU A 159 -32.97 8.20 5.41
CA LEU A 159 -33.60 8.22 4.10
C LEU A 159 -33.02 9.37 3.30
N CYS A 160 -31.91 9.07 2.63
CA CYS A 160 -31.20 9.99 1.75
C CYS A 160 -30.97 9.33 0.40
N GLU A 161 -31.25 10.07 -0.67
CA GLU A 161 -30.99 9.63 -2.04
C GLU A 161 -29.75 10.32 -2.59
N ARG A 162 -28.93 9.54 -3.31
CA ARG A 162 -27.76 10.05 -4.01
C ARG A 162 -28.06 10.20 -5.49
N ILE A 163 -27.94 11.43 -5.96
CA ILE A 163 -28.10 11.82 -7.36
C ILE A 163 -26.71 12.03 -7.97
N SER A 164 -26.49 11.45 -9.15
CA SER A 164 -25.22 11.58 -9.87
C SER A 164 -25.10 12.96 -10.52
N GLY A 165 -23.88 13.50 -10.59
CA GLY A 165 -23.60 14.80 -11.22
C GLY A 165 -24.05 14.95 -12.67
N ASP A 166 -24.19 13.85 -13.42
CA ASP A 166 -24.68 13.86 -14.81
C ASP A 166 -26.14 14.30 -14.94
N ASN A 167 -26.96 14.05 -13.91
CA ASN A 167 -28.38 14.42 -13.88
C ASN A 167 -28.60 15.84 -13.32
N ILE A 168 -27.52 16.52 -12.96
CA ILE A 168 -27.56 17.87 -12.40
C ILE A 168 -27.17 18.82 -13.52
N ASP A 169 -28.05 19.77 -13.85
CA ASP A 169 -27.70 20.92 -14.69
C ASP A 169 -26.76 21.85 -13.90
N LEU A 170 -25.51 21.41 -13.75
CA LEU A 170 -24.41 22.07 -13.02
C LEU A 170 -24.09 23.49 -13.54
N GLY A 171 -24.72 23.93 -14.63
CA GLY A 171 -24.41 25.16 -15.34
C GLY A 171 -25.22 26.40 -14.95
N LEU A 172 -26.32 26.29 -14.18
CA LEU A 172 -27.19 27.45 -13.91
C LEU A 172 -27.48 27.73 -12.43
N ASP A 173 -27.42 26.74 -11.52
CA ASP A 173 -27.82 26.93 -10.10
C ASP A 173 -26.67 26.84 -9.08
N LEU A 174 -25.51 26.29 -9.45
CA LEU A 174 -24.33 26.32 -8.58
C LEU A 174 -23.48 27.51 -9.00
N GLY A 175 -23.52 28.57 -8.19
CA GLY A 175 -22.70 29.77 -8.37
C GLY A 175 -21.23 29.44 -8.68
N SER A 176 -20.54 30.42 -9.29
CA SER A 176 -19.17 30.37 -9.84
C SER A 176 -18.08 29.96 -8.83
N GLN A 177 -18.14 28.74 -8.31
CA GLN A 177 -17.18 28.19 -7.36
C GLN A 177 -15.95 27.73 -8.13
N SER A 178 -14.78 28.27 -7.77
CA SER A 178 -13.51 28.04 -8.46
C SER A 178 -13.03 26.58 -8.45
N PHE A 179 -13.51 25.77 -7.50
CA PHE A 179 -13.08 24.38 -7.31
C PHE A 179 -13.82 23.35 -8.18
N LEU A 180 -15.06 23.64 -8.62
CA LEU A 180 -15.88 22.71 -9.41
C LEU A 180 -15.22 22.19 -10.70
N PRO A 181 -14.50 23.00 -11.52
CA PRO A 181 -13.91 22.50 -12.77
C PRO A 181 -12.73 21.52 -12.57
N THR A 182 -12.25 21.32 -11.33
CA THR A 182 -11.17 20.37 -11.05
C THR A 182 -11.66 18.92 -10.98
N TYR A 183 -12.96 18.70 -10.78
CA TYR A 183 -13.56 17.39 -10.59
C TYR A 183 -14.30 16.91 -11.83
N ASN A 184 -14.29 15.60 -12.06
CA ASN A 184 -15.10 15.02 -13.12
C ASN A 184 -16.57 14.96 -12.69
N LYS A 185 -17.49 14.91 -13.65
CA LYS A 185 -18.94 14.85 -13.37
C LYS A 185 -19.33 13.62 -12.55
N ASN A 186 -18.63 12.50 -12.76
CA ASN A 186 -18.84 11.25 -12.03
C ASN A 186 -18.45 11.33 -10.54
N ASP A 187 -17.55 12.25 -10.20
CA ASP A 187 -17.04 12.43 -8.83
C ASP A 187 -17.96 13.32 -8.00
N ILE A 188 -18.75 14.16 -8.68
CA ILE A 188 -19.71 15.09 -8.07
C ILE A 188 -21.02 14.36 -7.86
N GLN A 189 -21.52 14.43 -6.63
CA GLN A 189 -22.76 13.80 -6.21
C GLN A 189 -23.57 14.77 -5.38
N LEU A 190 -24.89 14.73 -5.54
CA LEU A 190 -25.83 15.45 -4.71
C LEU A 190 -26.53 14.46 -3.79
N ILE A 191 -26.58 14.78 -2.51
CA ILE A 191 -27.31 14.01 -1.51
C ILE A 191 -28.50 14.85 -1.07
N CYS A 192 -29.70 14.31 -1.28
CA CYS A 192 -30.96 14.88 -0.83
C CYS A 192 -31.54 13.97 0.25
N CYS A 193 -31.96 14.51 1.39
CA CYS A 193 -32.55 13.72 2.47
C CYS A 193 -33.99 14.15 2.76
N GLN A 194 -34.78 13.24 3.35
CA GLN A 194 -36.16 13.54 3.73
C GLN A 194 -36.25 14.61 4.82
N ALA A 195 -37.22 15.51 4.74
CA ALA A 195 -37.43 16.56 5.74
C ALA A 195 -37.79 16.01 7.12
N ASP A 196 -38.64 14.98 7.20
CA ASP A 196 -38.98 14.32 8.46
C ASP A 196 -37.89 13.34 8.93
N ALA A 197 -37.69 13.25 10.24
CA ALA A 197 -36.81 12.26 10.84
C ALA A 197 -37.31 10.83 10.57
N SER A 198 -36.38 9.90 10.34
CA SER A 198 -36.72 8.48 10.15
C SER A 198 -37.05 7.75 11.46
N VAL A 199 -36.78 8.40 12.59
CA VAL A 199 -37.00 7.88 13.95
C VAL A 199 -37.94 8.79 14.74
N LEU A 200 -38.83 8.17 15.51
CA LEU A 200 -39.68 8.86 16.48
C LEU A 200 -38.86 9.35 17.67
N TRP A 201 -39.25 10.50 18.21
CA TRP A 201 -38.63 11.10 19.38
C TRP A 201 -39.20 10.49 20.67
N LEU A 202 -38.57 9.40 21.12
CA LEU A 202 -38.98 8.63 22.30
C LEU A 202 -38.17 9.00 23.54
N VAL A 203 -38.15 10.29 23.91
CA VAL A 203 -37.44 10.77 25.10
C VAL A 203 -38.42 10.86 26.27
N PRO A 204 -38.16 10.22 27.43
CA PRO A 204 -39.06 10.29 28.58
C PRO A 204 -39.21 11.73 29.10
N ASP A 205 -40.41 12.10 29.55
CA ASP A 205 -40.71 13.45 30.06
C ASP A 205 -39.78 13.89 31.21
N THR A 206 -39.35 12.95 32.05
CA THR A 206 -38.39 13.22 33.12
C THR A 206 -37.02 13.66 32.59
N VAL A 207 -36.62 13.16 31.42
CA VAL A 207 -35.37 13.55 30.76
C VAL A 207 -35.54 14.92 30.10
N VAL A 208 -36.67 15.15 29.42
CA VAL A 208 -36.98 16.45 28.79
C VAL A 208 -37.04 17.56 29.83
N THR A 209 -37.77 17.37 30.93
CA THR A 209 -37.88 18.38 32.01
C THR A 209 -36.54 18.68 32.67
N ARG A 210 -35.69 17.66 32.89
CA ARG A 210 -34.32 17.87 33.40
C ARG A 210 -33.44 18.59 32.38
N PHE A 211 -33.60 18.30 31.09
CA PHE A 211 -32.88 18.99 30.03
C PHE A 211 -33.29 20.46 29.93
N ILE A 212 -34.59 20.76 30.01
CA ILE A 212 -35.11 22.14 30.06
C ILE A 212 -34.54 22.89 31.26
N GLN A 213 -34.53 22.29 32.45
CA GLN A 213 -33.90 22.87 33.64
C GLN A 213 -32.41 23.16 33.43
N SER A 214 -31.69 22.28 32.72
CA SER A 214 -30.28 22.51 32.41
C SER A 214 -30.04 23.74 31.52
N LEU A 215 -31.00 24.06 30.64
CA LEU A 215 -30.94 25.26 29.79
C LEU A 215 -31.13 26.56 30.58
N ASP A 216 -31.73 26.52 31.78
CA ASP A 216 -31.91 27.70 32.65
C ASP A 216 -30.61 28.12 33.34
N TRP A 217 -29.80 27.14 33.76
CA TRP A 217 -28.59 27.40 34.56
C TRP A 217 -27.31 27.48 33.73
N ASP A 218 -27.29 26.83 32.56
CA ASP A 218 -26.09 26.73 31.73
C ASP A 218 -26.03 27.81 30.65
N THR A 219 -24.84 28.38 30.47
CA THR A 219 -24.57 29.33 29.39
C THR A 219 -24.14 28.67 28.09
N ASP A 220 -23.72 27.41 28.15
CA ASP A 220 -22.98 26.77 27.07
C ASP A 220 -23.86 25.72 26.37
N MET A 221 -24.93 26.21 25.74
CA MET A 221 -25.72 25.42 24.78
C MET A 221 -24.94 25.30 23.47
N ASP A 222 -24.82 24.08 22.95
CA ASP A 222 -24.18 23.79 21.67
C ASP A 222 -25.11 22.91 20.81
N ILE A 223 -25.09 23.14 19.50
CA ILE A 223 -25.79 22.30 18.52
C ILE A 223 -24.73 21.71 17.61
N THR A 224 -24.67 20.38 17.56
CA THR A 224 -23.73 19.66 16.71
C THR A 224 -24.47 19.01 15.56
N PHE A 225 -24.07 19.38 14.34
CA PHE A 225 -24.54 18.77 13.11
C PHE A 225 -23.53 17.71 12.65
N SER A 226 -24.03 16.56 12.21
CA SER A 226 -23.18 15.49 11.70
C SER A 226 -23.72 14.80 10.44
N TRP A 227 -22.83 14.61 9.47
CA TRP A 227 -23.03 13.74 8.32
C TRP A 227 -22.31 12.42 8.56
N LEU A 228 -22.98 11.32 8.28
CA LEU A 228 -22.38 9.99 8.23
C LEU A 228 -22.57 9.43 6.82
N LEU A 229 -21.46 9.34 6.10
CA LEU A 229 -21.41 8.95 4.69
C LEU A 229 -20.75 7.58 4.56
N ASN A 230 -21.38 6.67 3.84
CA ASN A 230 -20.89 5.32 3.63
C ASN A 230 -20.45 5.11 2.18
N ARG A 231 -19.28 4.49 1.98
CA ARG A 231 -18.70 4.21 0.65
C ARG A 231 -17.83 2.96 0.68
N ASP A 232 -17.53 2.38 -0.48
CA ASP A 232 -16.82 1.10 -0.57
C ASP A 232 -15.34 1.15 -0.18
N ARG A 233 -14.72 2.33 -0.28
CA ARG A 233 -13.30 2.57 -0.08
C ARG A 233 -13.05 3.87 0.67
N PRO A 234 -11.93 4.01 1.40
CA PRO A 234 -10.88 3.02 1.62
C PRO A 234 -11.28 1.90 2.58
N LYS A 235 -10.70 0.70 2.40
CA LYS A 235 -11.05 -0.47 3.22
C LYS A 235 -10.63 -0.25 4.67
N GLY A 236 -11.56 -0.42 5.61
CA GLY A 236 -11.36 -0.13 7.04
C GLY A 236 -11.75 1.29 7.46
N LYS A 237 -12.10 2.16 6.49
CA LYS A 237 -12.71 3.49 6.73
C LYS A 237 -13.81 3.75 5.69
N GLU A 238 -14.72 2.79 5.58
CA GLU A 238 -15.85 2.82 4.63
C GLU A 238 -16.87 3.90 5.04
N THR A 239 -17.09 4.04 6.35
CA THR A 239 -17.94 5.08 6.91
C THR A 239 -17.11 6.29 7.32
N VAL A 240 -17.43 7.45 6.76
CA VAL A 240 -16.78 8.73 7.07
C VAL A 240 -17.78 9.63 7.78
N LYS A 241 -17.36 10.19 8.91
CA LYS A 241 -18.17 11.12 9.71
C LYS A 241 -17.62 12.54 9.58
N TYR A 242 -18.50 13.48 9.27
CA TYR A 242 -18.26 14.91 9.42
C TYR A 242 -19.08 15.41 10.61
N GLU A 243 -18.49 16.25 11.45
CA GLU A 243 -19.16 16.83 12.62
C GLU A 243 -18.73 18.30 12.74
N ARG A 244 -19.70 19.20 12.89
CA ARG A 244 -19.49 20.63 13.12
C ARG A 244 -20.40 21.08 14.26
N SER A 245 -19.81 21.76 15.24
CA SER A 245 -20.56 22.53 16.24
C SER A 245 -20.92 23.90 15.65
N VAL A 246 -22.15 24.37 15.88
CA VAL A 246 -22.62 25.67 15.39
C VAL A 246 -21.96 26.79 16.17
N ASP A 247 -21.57 27.85 15.46
CA ASP A 247 -20.95 29.01 16.09
C ASP A 247 -21.94 29.73 17.04
N PRO A 248 -21.49 30.27 18.19
CA PRO A 248 -22.39 30.83 19.19
C PRO A 248 -23.30 31.97 18.71
N GLN A 249 -22.95 32.64 17.61
CA GLN A 249 -23.72 33.73 17.02
C GLN A 249 -24.94 33.23 16.21
N ASP A 250 -24.85 32.01 15.70
CA ASP A 250 -25.83 31.40 14.80
C ASP A 250 -26.78 30.42 15.53
N LEU A 251 -26.53 30.20 16.82
CA LEU A 251 -27.39 29.41 17.70
C LEU A 251 -28.76 30.08 17.92
N PRO A 252 -29.83 29.29 18.08
CA PRO A 252 -31.14 29.81 18.47
C PRO A 252 -31.10 30.39 19.88
N LYS A 253 -32.07 31.25 20.19
CA LYS A 253 -32.24 31.71 21.58
C LYS A 253 -32.68 30.53 22.44
N ARG A 254 -32.11 30.44 23.65
CA ARG A 254 -32.45 29.37 24.60
C ARG A 254 -33.93 29.37 24.98
N SER A 255 -34.54 30.55 25.09
CA SER A 255 -35.98 30.72 25.32
C SER A 255 -36.82 29.99 24.28
N ASP A 256 -36.39 30.05 23.02
CA ASP A 256 -37.15 29.52 21.90
C ASP A 256 -37.06 27.99 21.93
N VAL A 257 -35.87 27.44 22.20
CA VAL A 257 -35.68 25.98 22.40
C VAL A 257 -36.50 25.47 23.59
N GLN A 258 -36.53 26.21 24.71
CA GLN A 258 -37.36 25.85 25.87
C GLN A 258 -38.85 25.89 25.57
N MET A 259 -39.31 26.90 24.81
CA MET A 259 -40.71 27.00 24.39
C MET A 259 -41.09 25.85 23.46
N VAL A 260 -40.19 25.44 22.57
CA VAL A 260 -40.42 24.28 21.70
C VAL A 260 -40.51 22.99 22.51
N LEU A 261 -39.55 22.73 23.40
CA LEU A 261 -39.57 21.51 24.24
C LEU A 261 -40.75 21.46 25.23
N ASN A 262 -41.31 22.62 25.63
CA ASN A 262 -42.54 22.71 26.43
C ASN A 262 -43.83 22.58 25.60
N GLY A 263 -43.74 22.58 24.26
CA GLY A 263 -44.88 22.52 23.35
C GLY A 263 -45.61 23.86 23.15
N SER A 264 -45.00 24.99 23.54
CA SER A 264 -45.55 26.35 23.32
C SER A 264 -45.21 26.92 21.94
N MET A 265 -44.17 26.39 21.28
CA MET A 265 -43.75 26.75 19.92
C MET A 265 -43.49 25.49 19.10
N ASP A 266 -43.72 25.56 17.80
CA ASP A 266 -43.59 24.39 16.91
C ASP A 266 -42.15 24.16 16.41
N GLY A 267 -41.26 25.15 16.50
CA GLY A 267 -39.88 25.01 16.04
C GLY A 267 -39.01 26.23 16.30
N PHE A 268 -37.71 26.09 16.01
CA PHE A 268 -36.73 27.15 16.12
C PHE A 268 -35.79 27.18 14.92
N ARG A 269 -35.16 28.32 14.71
CA ARG A 269 -34.29 28.58 13.56
C ARG A 269 -32.82 28.49 13.95
N VAL A 270 -32.03 27.81 13.13
CA VAL A 270 -30.57 27.75 13.26
C VAL A 270 -29.95 28.29 11.98
N HIS A 271 -29.10 29.31 12.14
CA HIS A 271 -28.34 29.87 11.02
C HIS A 271 -27.06 29.06 10.80
N ASN A 272 -26.55 29.07 9.57
CA ASN A 272 -25.21 28.54 9.23
C ASN A 272 -24.87 27.16 9.84
N LEU A 273 -25.83 26.24 9.81
CA LEU A 273 -25.73 24.94 10.48
C LEU A 273 -24.57 24.10 9.93
N TYR A 274 -24.41 24.08 8.61
CA TYR A 274 -23.34 23.35 7.92
C TYR A 274 -23.06 23.90 6.51
N PRO A 275 -21.87 23.65 5.93
CA PRO A 275 -21.54 24.10 4.58
C PRO A 275 -22.17 23.22 3.50
N LYS A 276 -22.58 23.78 2.36
CA LYS A 276 -23.23 23.03 1.26
C LYS A 276 -22.28 22.09 0.49
N PHE A 277 -20.97 22.38 0.40
CA PHE A 277 -20.01 21.60 -0.38
C PHE A 277 -19.03 20.84 0.52
N PHE A 278 -18.86 19.55 0.23
CA PHE A 278 -17.96 18.66 0.95
C PHE A 278 -17.00 17.95 0.00
N ARG A 279 -15.74 17.84 0.41
CA ARG A 279 -14.73 16.99 -0.22
C ARG A 279 -14.51 15.76 0.62
N VAL A 280 -14.69 14.58 0.03
CA VAL A 280 -14.36 13.30 0.65
C VAL A 280 -13.05 12.82 0.07
N THR A 281 -12.01 12.77 0.90
CA THR A 281 -10.67 12.39 0.46
C THR A 281 -10.55 10.89 0.23
N GLY A 282 -9.59 10.47 -0.60
CA GLY A 282 -9.26 9.05 -0.76
C GLY A 282 -8.75 8.38 0.53
N SER A 283 -8.33 9.16 1.54
CA SER A 283 -7.80 8.71 2.84
C SER A 283 -8.84 8.34 3.89
N GLY A 284 -10.13 8.63 3.64
CA GLY A 284 -11.19 8.36 4.61
C GLY A 284 -11.65 9.57 5.43
N ASP A 285 -11.40 10.80 4.98
CA ASP A 285 -11.73 12.01 5.73
C ASP A 285 -12.70 12.90 4.92
N VAL A 286 -13.62 13.59 5.60
CA VAL A 286 -14.52 14.60 4.98
C VAL A 286 -14.04 15.98 5.41
N ARG A 287 -13.92 16.90 4.45
CA ARG A 287 -13.56 18.30 4.68
C ARG A 287 -14.53 19.21 3.97
N SER A 288 -14.86 20.35 4.58
CA SER A 288 -15.50 21.45 3.88
C SER A 288 -14.47 22.25 3.09
N PHE A 289 -14.92 22.98 2.07
CA PHE A 289 -14.06 23.92 1.34
C PHE A 289 -13.93 25.22 2.14
N GLU A 290 -12.71 25.75 2.25
CA GLU A 290 -12.42 26.97 3.02
C GLU A 290 -13.00 28.24 2.34
N ASP A 291 -13.07 28.27 1.01
CA ASP A 291 -13.50 29.44 0.22
C ASP A 291 -15.03 29.52 0.01
N GLN A 292 -15.82 28.68 0.68
CA GLN A 292 -17.26 28.61 0.46
C GLN A 292 -18.03 29.61 1.35
N THR A 293 -18.91 30.39 0.72
CA THR A 293 -19.87 31.31 1.40
C THR A 293 -21.27 30.72 1.59
N ASP A 294 -21.58 29.60 0.94
CA ASP A 294 -22.92 29.01 0.92
C ASP A 294 -23.12 28.04 2.10
N GLU A 295 -23.50 28.59 3.25
CA GLU A 295 -23.94 27.80 4.40
C GLU A 295 -25.45 27.58 4.39
N VAL A 296 -25.85 26.41 4.90
CA VAL A 296 -27.24 25.97 4.99
C VAL A 296 -27.81 26.40 6.34
N SER A 297 -28.88 27.17 6.31
CA SER A 297 -29.68 27.52 7.50
C SER A 297 -30.97 26.71 7.49
N ALA A 298 -31.44 26.29 8.67
CA ALA A 298 -32.61 25.42 8.77
C ALA A 298 -33.57 25.83 9.88
N ASP A 299 -34.86 25.60 9.63
CA ASP A 299 -35.91 25.62 10.63
C ASP A 299 -36.11 24.17 11.11
N ILE A 300 -35.93 23.96 12.41
CA ILE A 300 -36.06 22.66 13.07
C ILE A 300 -37.40 22.67 13.79
N LEU A 301 -38.35 21.87 13.31
CA LEU A 301 -39.71 21.81 13.84
C LEU A 301 -39.96 20.50 14.57
N MET A 302 -40.74 20.57 15.64
CA MET A 302 -41.20 19.43 16.41
C MET A 302 -42.67 19.17 16.07
N ASN A 303 -42.92 18.08 15.36
CA ASN A 303 -44.24 17.66 14.97
C ASN A 303 -44.82 16.71 16.03
N HIS A 304 -46.12 16.86 16.28
CA HIS A 304 -46.86 16.06 17.24
C HIS A 304 -48.12 15.50 16.56
N ALA A 305 -48.26 14.17 16.55
CA ALA A 305 -49.51 13.51 16.18
C ALA A 305 -49.88 12.47 17.25
N ASP A 306 -51.02 12.70 17.90
CA ASP A 306 -51.51 11.89 19.02
C ASP A 306 -50.47 11.70 20.14
N THR A 307 -49.81 10.53 20.17
CA THR A 307 -48.79 10.12 21.14
C THR A 307 -47.40 9.96 20.52
N LYS A 308 -47.23 10.37 19.25
CA LYS A 308 -45.99 10.23 18.49
C LYS A 308 -45.42 11.61 18.20
N TRP A 309 -44.18 11.83 18.62
CA TRP A 309 -43.45 13.06 18.38
C TRP A 309 -42.27 12.76 17.46
N TRP A 310 -41.97 13.66 16.53
CA TRP A 310 -40.79 13.57 15.68
C TRP A 310 -40.33 14.97 15.27
N TRP A 311 -39.06 15.08 14.89
CA TRP A 311 -38.50 16.33 14.41
C TRP A 311 -38.48 16.35 12.88
N SER A 312 -38.75 17.52 12.30
CA SER A 312 -38.55 17.79 10.89
C SER A 312 -37.53 18.91 10.68
N PHE A 313 -36.81 18.79 9.58
CA PHE A 313 -35.80 19.71 9.13
C PHE A 313 -36.30 20.37 7.84
N HIS A 314 -36.42 21.69 7.84
CA HIS A 314 -36.79 22.45 6.64
C HIS A 314 -35.72 23.48 6.32
N ASN A 315 -35.23 23.45 5.08
CA ASN A 315 -34.19 24.35 4.62
C ASN A 315 -34.75 25.76 4.33
N LEU A 316 -34.14 26.82 4.87
CA LEU A 316 -34.65 28.19 4.66
C LEU A 316 -34.46 28.68 3.23
N LYS A 317 -33.41 28.23 2.56
CA LYS A 317 -33.09 28.60 1.17
C LYS A 317 -33.73 27.64 0.16
N ALA A 318 -34.86 27.01 0.51
CA ALA A 318 -35.62 26.13 -0.38
C ALA A 318 -36.18 26.84 -1.63
N SER A 319 -36.09 28.16 -1.75
CA SER A 319 -36.43 28.87 -2.99
C SER A 319 -35.42 28.66 -4.13
N GLU A 320 -34.23 28.15 -3.83
CA GLU A 320 -33.30 27.57 -4.82
C GLU A 320 -33.53 26.06 -4.88
N ASN A 321 -34.74 25.66 -5.25
CA ASN A 321 -35.08 24.26 -5.51
C ASN A 321 -34.09 23.72 -6.53
N ILE A 322 -33.09 22.98 -6.06
CA ILE A 322 -32.32 22.12 -6.93
C ILE A 322 -33.35 21.12 -7.46
N SER A 323 -33.77 21.30 -8.70
CA SER A 323 -34.83 20.49 -9.35
C SER A 323 -34.59 18.98 -9.26
N ALA A 324 -33.37 18.57 -8.96
CA ALA A 324 -33.03 17.18 -8.71
C ALA A 324 -33.59 16.62 -7.39
N CYS A 325 -33.82 17.42 -6.34
CA CYS A 325 -34.32 16.95 -5.03
C CYS A 325 -35.86 17.00 -4.91
N GLU A 326 -36.60 16.74 -5.98
CA GLU A 326 -38.08 16.79 -5.96
C GLU A 326 -38.68 15.86 -4.89
N GLY A 327 -39.41 16.44 -3.92
CA GLY A 327 -40.09 15.71 -2.84
C GLY A 327 -39.23 15.44 -1.58
N MET A 328 -37.99 15.90 -1.55
CA MET A 328 -37.06 15.77 -0.42
C MET A 328 -36.60 17.15 0.07
N ASP A 329 -37.43 17.81 0.89
CA ASP A 329 -37.18 19.18 1.39
C ASP A 329 -36.24 19.24 2.60
N GLY A 330 -35.54 18.15 2.89
CA GLY A 330 -34.67 18.01 4.06
C GLY A 330 -33.24 18.54 3.85
N PRO A 331 -32.26 18.01 4.60
CA PRO A 331 -30.87 18.37 4.45
C PRO A 331 -30.34 17.99 3.06
N VAL A 332 -29.63 18.92 2.42
CA VAL A 332 -28.98 18.73 1.12
C VAL A 332 -27.48 18.99 1.24
N ALA A 333 -26.68 18.16 0.57
CA ALA A 333 -25.22 18.31 0.50
C ALA A 333 -24.70 17.96 -0.90
N ILE A 334 -23.71 18.72 -1.37
CA ILE A 334 -23.00 18.45 -2.62
C ILE A 334 -21.63 17.93 -2.28
N ILE A 335 -21.31 16.76 -2.77
CA ILE A 335 -20.17 15.99 -2.35
C ILE A 335 -19.28 15.66 -3.54
N MET A 336 -18.02 16.04 -3.43
CA MET A 336 -16.96 15.65 -4.35
C MET A 336 -16.20 14.50 -3.72
N SER A 337 -16.36 13.29 -4.25
CA SER A 337 -15.57 12.17 -3.81
C SER A 337 -14.32 12.05 -4.66
N GLU A 338 -13.15 12.02 -4.02
CA GLU A 338 -11.91 11.68 -4.72
C GLU A 338 -11.94 10.25 -5.22
N GLU A 339 -11.35 10.05 -6.39
CA GLU A 339 -11.10 8.72 -6.94
C GLU A 339 -10.15 7.93 -6.02
N THR A 340 -10.32 6.60 -6.03
CA THR A 340 -9.49 5.70 -5.22
C THR A 340 -8.74 4.71 -6.10
N PRO A 341 -7.63 4.11 -5.61
CA PRO A 341 -6.90 3.11 -6.37
C PRO A 341 -7.81 1.97 -6.86
N PRO A 342 -7.47 1.28 -7.96
CA PRO A 342 -8.32 0.23 -8.55
C PRO A 342 -8.52 -0.99 -7.65
N GLN A 343 -9.47 -1.85 -8.00
CA GLN A 343 -9.72 -3.09 -7.26
C GLN A 343 -8.62 -4.14 -7.45
N GLY A 344 -8.26 -4.84 -6.37
CA GLY A 344 -7.26 -5.91 -6.38
C GLY A 344 -6.30 -5.85 -5.19
N PHE A 345 -5.43 -6.86 -5.04
CA PHE A 345 -4.50 -6.97 -3.90
C PHE A 345 -3.66 -5.71 -3.70
N LEU A 346 -3.13 -5.14 -4.79
CA LEU A 346 -2.39 -3.89 -4.74
C LEU A 346 -3.29 -2.76 -4.24
N GLY A 347 -4.42 -2.45 -4.89
CA GLY A 347 -5.29 -1.35 -4.46
C GLY A 347 -5.87 -1.50 -3.05
N ASP A 348 -6.15 -2.72 -2.60
CA ASP A 348 -6.65 -2.98 -1.25
C ASP A 348 -5.56 -2.71 -0.20
N THR A 349 -4.30 -3.05 -0.48
CA THR A 349 -3.17 -2.68 0.40
C THR A 349 -2.90 -1.17 0.36
N LEU A 350 -2.96 -0.55 -0.82
CA LEU A 350 -2.78 0.91 -0.99
C LEU A 350 -3.89 1.70 -0.27
N SER A 351 -5.12 1.18 -0.20
CA SER A 351 -6.24 1.85 0.48
C SER A 351 -6.21 1.71 2.00
N LYS A 352 -5.57 0.67 2.55
CA LYS A 352 -5.48 0.43 4.00
C LYS A 352 -4.32 1.18 4.66
N PHE A 353 -3.20 1.31 3.96
CA PHE A 353 -2.01 1.95 4.50
C PHE A 353 -1.90 3.40 4.04
N SER A 354 -1.43 4.27 4.93
CA SER A 354 -1.07 5.64 4.53
C SER A 354 0.00 5.59 3.44
N ILE A 355 -0.18 6.43 2.40
CA ILE A 355 0.73 6.59 1.26
C ILE A 355 2.18 6.74 1.74
N TRP A 356 2.40 7.57 2.77
CA TRP A 356 3.70 7.81 3.37
C TRP A 356 4.30 6.57 4.04
N GLY A 357 3.48 5.79 4.74
CA GLY A 357 3.93 4.57 5.41
C GLY A 357 4.36 3.50 4.40
N LEU A 358 3.57 3.30 3.35
CA LEU A 358 3.91 2.34 2.29
C LEU A 358 5.14 2.80 1.49
N TYR A 359 5.25 4.10 1.20
CA TYR A 359 6.41 4.68 0.54
C TYR A 359 7.70 4.43 1.33
N ILE A 360 7.74 4.84 2.60
CA ILE A 360 8.92 4.73 3.45
C ILE A 360 9.33 3.26 3.60
N THR A 361 8.37 2.36 3.88
CA THR A 361 8.68 0.93 4.05
C THR A 361 9.24 0.30 2.78
N PHE A 362 8.63 0.56 1.63
CA PHE A 362 9.12 0.04 0.35
C PHE A 362 10.51 0.58 -0.01
N VAL A 363 10.71 1.90 0.04
CA VAL A 363 11.98 2.53 -0.32
C VAL A 363 13.09 2.10 0.64
N LEU A 364 12.82 1.99 1.94
CA LEU A 364 13.80 1.50 2.91
C LEU A 364 14.14 0.02 2.69
N ALA A 365 13.15 -0.83 2.40
CA ALA A 365 13.38 -2.25 2.15
C ALA A 365 14.27 -2.46 0.92
N VAL A 366 13.91 -1.85 -0.21
CA VAL A 366 14.69 -1.94 -1.46
C VAL A 366 16.05 -1.26 -1.31
N GLY A 367 16.10 -0.09 -0.67
CA GLY A 367 17.36 0.62 -0.40
C GLY A 367 18.32 -0.19 0.47
N ARG A 368 17.82 -0.89 1.50
CA ARG A 368 18.63 -1.79 2.33
C ARG A 368 19.13 -2.98 1.52
N PHE A 369 18.30 -3.56 0.65
CA PHE A 369 18.71 -4.64 -0.24
C PHE A 369 19.83 -4.22 -1.19
N ILE A 370 19.70 -3.06 -1.84
CA ILE A 370 20.75 -2.52 -2.73
C ILE A 370 22.03 -2.24 -1.94
N ARG A 371 21.90 -1.67 -0.73
CA ARG A 371 23.05 -1.43 0.15
C ARG A 371 23.81 -2.72 0.47
N LEU A 372 23.13 -3.83 0.72
CA LEU A 372 23.78 -5.13 0.99
C LEU A 372 24.62 -5.64 -0.18
N GLN A 373 24.25 -5.33 -1.42
CA GLN A 373 25.01 -5.72 -2.61
C GLN A 373 26.25 -4.83 -2.85
N CYS A 374 26.22 -3.59 -2.37
CA CYS A 374 27.32 -2.62 -2.53
C CYS A 374 28.18 -2.44 -1.26
N SER A 375 27.76 -3.00 -0.11
CA SER A 375 28.50 -2.92 1.15
C SER A 375 29.55 -4.01 1.28
N ASP A 376 30.61 -3.73 2.04
CA ASP A 376 31.65 -4.69 2.43
C ASP A 376 32.37 -5.40 1.26
N LEU A 377 32.37 -4.80 0.07
CA LEU A 377 33.12 -5.29 -1.09
C LEU A 377 34.61 -5.52 -0.76
N ARG A 378 35.20 -4.72 0.14
CA ARG A 378 36.59 -4.90 0.59
C ARG A 378 36.86 -6.28 1.20
N MET A 379 35.89 -6.83 1.93
CA MET A 379 36.04 -8.10 2.64
C MET A 379 36.00 -9.29 1.68
N ARG A 380 35.43 -9.08 0.48
CA ARG A 380 35.34 -10.10 -0.58
C ARG A 380 36.56 -10.14 -1.50
N ILE A 381 37.40 -9.11 -1.48
CA ILE A 381 38.58 -8.99 -2.37
C ILE A 381 39.44 -10.26 -2.41
N PRO A 382 39.82 -10.88 -1.27
CA PRO A 382 40.69 -12.05 -1.27
C PRO A 382 40.09 -13.27 -1.98
N TYR A 383 38.76 -13.33 -2.11
CA TYR A 383 38.04 -14.48 -2.63
C TYR A 383 37.46 -14.23 -4.04
N GLU A 384 37.22 -12.98 -4.41
CA GLU A 384 36.69 -12.58 -5.74
C GLU A 384 37.80 -12.19 -6.74
N ASN A 385 39.01 -11.85 -6.27
CA ASN A 385 40.11 -11.36 -7.12
C ASN A 385 41.28 -12.34 -7.20
N LEU A 386 40.98 -13.59 -7.54
CA LEU A 386 41.99 -14.64 -7.72
C LEU A 386 42.57 -14.61 -9.15
N PRO A 387 43.91 -14.71 -9.34
CA PRO A 387 44.52 -14.74 -10.68
C PRO A 387 44.20 -16.01 -11.48
N SER A 388 44.29 -17.18 -10.84
CA SER A 388 43.84 -18.47 -11.38
C SER A 388 42.96 -19.20 -10.36
N CYS A 389 42.03 -20.01 -10.82
CA CYS A 389 41.13 -20.79 -9.94
C CYS A 389 41.14 -22.28 -10.25
N ASP A 390 41.87 -22.73 -11.28
CA ASP A 390 41.74 -24.07 -11.83
C ASP A 390 42.15 -25.16 -10.83
N ARG A 391 43.19 -24.93 -10.01
CA ARG A 391 43.60 -25.87 -8.95
C ARG A 391 42.53 -26.03 -7.86
N LEU A 392 41.87 -24.93 -7.46
CA LEU A 392 40.81 -24.97 -6.45
C LEU A 392 39.52 -25.62 -6.99
N ILE A 393 39.21 -25.37 -8.27
CA ILE A 393 38.09 -26.00 -8.95
C ILE A 393 38.34 -27.51 -9.08
N ALA A 394 39.56 -27.93 -9.43
CA ALA A 394 39.93 -29.34 -9.49
C ALA A 394 39.71 -30.04 -8.14
N ILE A 395 40.09 -29.42 -7.01
CA ILE A 395 39.81 -29.97 -5.67
C ILE A 395 38.30 -30.13 -5.43
N CYS A 396 37.48 -29.17 -5.87
CA CYS A 396 36.02 -29.28 -5.76
C CYS A 396 35.47 -30.41 -6.65
N GLU A 397 35.97 -30.54 -7.87
CA GLU A 397 35.61 -31.62 -8.81
C GLU A 397 36.00 -33.00 -8.27
N ASP A 398 37.20 -33.13 -7.70
CA ASP A 398 37.69 -34.36 -7.05
C ASP A 398 36.82 -34.74 -5.86
N LEU A 399 36.37 -33.76 -5.07
CA LEU A 399 35.45 -33.99 -3.96
C LEU A 399 34.09 -34.50 -4.46
N TYR A 400 33.54 -33.90 -5.53
CA TYR A 400 32.31 -34.39 -6.15
C TYR A 400 32.49 -35.79 -6.77
N ALA A 401 33.67 -36.11 -7.31
CA ALA A 401 33.99 -37.43 -7.83
C ALA A 401 34.04 -38.47 -6.71
N ALA A 402 34.77 -38.21 -5.62
CA ALA A 402 34.83 -39.07 -4.44
C ALA A 402 33.43 -39.34 -3.85
N ARG A 403 32.57 -38.31 -3.83
CA ARG A 403 31.14 -38.45 -3.43
C ARG A 403 30.36 -39.34 -4.40
N ALA A 404 30.57 -39.21 -5.70
CA ALA A 404 29.89 -40.03 -6.70
C ALA A 404 30.29 -41.51 -6.62
N GLU A 405 31.53 -41.79 -6.24
CA GLU A 405 32.10 -43.12 -6.03
C GLU A 405 31.76 -43.72 -4.65
N GLY A 406 31.38 -42.87 -3.69
CA GLY A 406 31.03 -43.27 -2.32
C GLY A 406 32.23 -43.39 -1.39
N GLU A 407 33.39 -42.85 -1.76
CA GLU A 407 34.60 -42.79 -0.94
C GLU A 407 34.55 -41.64 0.08
N LEU A 408 33.64 -41.76 1.05
CA LEU A 408 33.32 -40.69 2.02
C LEU A 408 34.52 -40.23 2.89
N GLY A 409 35.50 -41.11 3.09
CA GLY A 409 36.74 -40.76 3.81
C GLY A 409 37.64 -39.81 3.00
N VAL A 410 37.72 -40.02 1.69
CA VAL A 410 38.46 -39.12 0.78
C VAL A 410 37.73 -37.79 0.66
N GLU A 411 36.40 -37.81 0.56
CA GLU A 411 35.55 -36.61 0.61
C GLU A 411 35.86 -35.73 1.83
N GLU A 412 35.91 -36.33 3.03
CA GLU A 412 36.17 -35.61 4.27
C GLU A 412 37.59 -35.00 4.31
N VAL A 413 38.60 -35.76 3.88
CA VAL A 413 40.00 -35.28 3.82
C VAL A 413 40.16 -34.13 2.83
N LEU A 414 39.55 -34.23 1.64
CA LEU A 414 39.57 -33.17 0.63
C LEU A 414 38.85 -31.92 1.12
N TYR A 415 37.70 -32.07 1.80
CA TYR A 415 36.97 -30.95 2.38
C TYR A 415 37.80 -30.18 3.41
N TRP A 416 38.42 -30.87 4.36
CA TRP A 416 39.27 -30.21 5.37
C TRP A 416 40.51 -29.58 4.75
N THR A 417 41.03 -30.15 3.66
CA THR A 417 42.12 -29.54 2.88
C THR A 417 41.65 -28.23 2.25
N LEU A 418 40.47 -28.19 1.63
CA LEU A 418 39.87 -26.98 1.06
C LEU A 418 39.66 -25.91 2.14
N VAL A 419 39.11 -26.28 3.30
CA VAL A 419 38.92 -25.38 4.44
C VAL A 419 40.25 -24.81 4.94
N LYS A 420 41.30 -25.64 5.02
CA LYS A 420 42.64 -25.19 5.43
C LYS A 420 43.22 -24.15 4.47
N ILE A 421 42.99 -24.31 3.16
CA ILE A 421 43.39 -23.33 2.14
C ILE A 421 42.63 -22.01 2.36
N TYR A 422 41.31 -22.05 2.49
CA TYR A 422 40.49 -20.84 2.70
C TYR A 422 40.73 -20.14 4.04
N ARG A 423 41.21 -20.88 5.06
CA ARG A 423 41.57 -20.32 6.37
C ARG A 423 42.87 -19.50 6.33
N SER A 424 43.78 -19.76 5.39
CA SER A 424 45.09 -19.12 5.31
C SER A 424 45.24 -18.32 4.01
N PRO A 425 45.29 -16.98 4.07
CA PRO A 425 45.46 -16.14 2.87
C PRO A 425 46.74 -16.46 2.09
N HIS A 426 47.81 -16.87 2.78
CA HIS A 426 49.06 -17.27 2.14
C HIS A 426 48.89 -18.53 1.28
N MET A 427 48.22 -19.55 1.83
CA MET A 427 47.93 -20.79 1.09
C MET A 427 47.02 -20.50 -0.10
N LEU A 428 46.00 -19.67 0.08
CA LEU A 428 45.10 -19.29 -1.00
C LEU A 428 45.85 -18.61 -2.15
N LEU A 429 46.78 -17.70 -1.84
CA LEU A 429 47.62 -17.06 -2.86
C LEU A 429 48.52 -18.06 -3.59
N GLU A 430 49.10 -19.02 -2.88
CA GLU A 430 49.98 -20.04 -3.47
C GLU A 430 49.24 -20.96 -4.44
N TYR A 431 48.01 -21.34 -4.10
CA TYR A 431 47.15 -22.20 -4.94
C TYR A 431 46.50 -21.46 -6.12
N THR A 432 46.60 -20.13 -6.18
CA THR A 432 45.96 -19.29 -7.22
C THR A 432 46.96 -18.52 -8.09
N LYS A 433 48.25 -18.91 -8.02
CA LYS A 433 49.28 -18.42 -8.94
C LYS A 433 49.02 -18.89 -10.38
N LEU A 434 49.49 -18.11 -11.35
CA LEU A 434 49.50 -18.51 -12.75
C LEU A 434 50.67 -19.48 -12.98
N ASP A 435 50.46 -20.54 -13.75
CA ASP A 435 51.47 -21.57 -14.02
C ASP A 435 52.69 -21.08 -14.83
N TYR A 436 52.76 -19.78 -15.17
CA TYR A 436 53.92 -19.15 -15.80
C TYR A 436 55.09 -18.87 -14.84
N ASP A 437 54.90 -19.04 -13.53
CA ASP A 437 55.93 -18.85 -12.50
C ASP A 437 56.60 -20.17 -12.04
N ALA A 438 56.54 -21.23 -12.88
CA ALA A 438 57.19 -22.53 -12.64
C ALA A 438 58.35 -22.80 -13.60
#